data_AF-A0A2E3J9I7-F1
#
_entry.id   AF-A0A2E3J9I7-F1
#
_cell.length_a   1.000
_cell.length_b   1.000
_cell.length_c   1.000
_cell.angle_alpha   90.00
_cell.angle_beta   90.00
_cell.angle_gamma   90.00
#
_symmetry.space_group_name_H-M   'P 1'
#
loop_
_entity.id
_entity.type
_entity.pdbx_description
1 polymer ?
#
loop_
_entity_poly.entity_id
_entity_poly.type
_entity_poly.pdbx_seq_one_letter_code
_entity_poly.pdbx_strand_id
1 'polypeptide(L)'
;MLDIADQIDDLLADILDEKGRRTQAEEKILRAEHVVTIAQIHASADVLKAERRRVEPTAEQWRKLRFCESTEQYDISTGNGYYGAYQFDLITWVGVGGEGDPSKAPPEEQDARARYLYHLNGWYPWPVCGRFLPQ
;
A
#
# COMPACT_ATOMS: atom_id res chain seq x y z
N MET A 1 42.82 -35.33 15.24
CA MET A 1 41.51 -35.80 15.75
C MET A 1 40.77 -34.50 16.03
N LEU A 2 39.81 -34.11 15.19
CA LEU A 2 39.02 -32.88 15.44
C LEU A 2 38.31 -33.06 16.79
N ASP A 3 38.32 -32.03 17.62
CA ASP A 3 37.59 -32.04 18.88
C ASP A 3 36.09 -32.12 18.56
N ILE A 4 35.34 -32.85 19.38
CA ILE A 4 33.88 -32.92 19.26
C ILE A 4 33.28 -31.52 19.41
N ALA A 5 33.92 -30.65 20.20
CA ALA A 5 33.55 -29.24 20.34
C ALA A 5 33.57 -28.49 18.99
N ASP A 6 34.65 -28.61 18.21
CA ASP A 6 34.78 -27.93 16.91
C ASP A 6 33.70 -28.40 15.92
N GLN A 7 33.38 -29.71 15.93
CA GLN A 7 32.33 -30.26 15.07
C GLN A 7 30.94 -29.73 15.42
N ILE A 8 30.68 -29.49 16.71
CA ILE A 8 29.41 -28.91 17.17
C ILE A 8 29.31 -27.44 16.75
N ASP A 9 30.40 -26.67 16.88
CA ASP A 9 30.44 -25.26 16.50
C ASP A 9 30.20 -25.06 15.00
N ASP A 10 30.83 -25.88 14.15
CA ASP A 10 30.61 -25.85 12.70
C ASP A 10 29.15 -26.17 12.34
N LEU A 11 28.55 -27.21 12.95
CA LEU A 11 27.14 -27.56 12.73
C LEU A 11 26.19 -26.45 13.19
N LEU A 12 26.50 -25.77 14.29
CA LEU A 12 25.70 -24.63 14.75
C LEU A 12 25.76 -23.47 13.76
N ALA A 13 26.93 -23.18 13.18
CA ALA A 13 27.08 -22.14 12.16
C ALA A 13 26.23 -22.42 10.91
N ASP A 14 26.25 -23.66 10.42
CA ASP A 14 25.45 -24.07 9.25
C ASP A 14 23.93 -23.95 9.51
N ILE A 15 23.47 -24.37 10.70
CA ILE A 15 22.05 -24.24 11.09
C ILE A 15 21.63 -22.77 11.14
N LEU A 16 22.49 -21.90 11.66
CA LEU A 16 22.21 -20.46 11.73
C LEU A 16 22.16 -19.82 10.34
N ASP A 17 23.06 -20.21 9.42
CA ASP A 17 23.04 -19.77 8.03
C ASP A 17 21.76 -20.22 7.31
N GLU A 18 21.36 -21.48 7.45
CA GLU A 18 20.14 -21.99 6.84
C GLU A 18 18.89 -21.27 7.37
N LYS A 19 18.82 -21.04 8.68
CA LYS A 19 17.75 -20.21 9.27
C LYS A 19 17.75 -18.80 8.70
N GLY A 20 18.92 -18.17 8.55
CA GLY A 20 19.05 -16.84 7.94
C GLY A 20 18.55 -16.81 6.50
N ARG A 21 18.93 -17.80 5.68
CA ARG A 21 18.46 -17.95 4.30
C ARG A 21 16.94 -18.13 4.22
N ARG A 22 16.37 -18.91 5.15
CA ARG A 22 14.91 -19.12 5.24
C ARG A 22 14.17 -17.84 5.59
N THR A 23 14.61 -17.10 6.62
CA THR A 23 14.00 -15.81 6.98
C THR A 23 14.04 -14.83 5.80
N GLN A 24 15.17 -14.76 5.09
CA GLN A 24 15.26 -13.90 3.90
C GLN A 24 14.32 -14.34 2.78
N ALA A 25 14.13 -15.64 2.58
CA ALA A 25 13.19 -16.16 1.59
C ALA A 25 11.74 -15.82 1.97
N GLU A 26 11.37 -15.96 3.24
CA GLU A 26 10.05 -15.60 3.78
C GLU A 26 9.76 -14.10 3.60
N GLU A 27 10.72 -13.22 3.92
CA GLU A 27 10.59 -11.77 3.68
C GLU A 27 10.44 -11.42 2.18
N LYS A 28 11.19 -12.11 1.31
CA LYS A 28 11.08 -11.93 -0.15
C LYS A 28 9.72 -12.36 -0.67
N ILE A 29 9.16 -13.45 -0.15
CA ILE A 29 7.81 -13.93 -0.50
C ILE A 29 6.79 -12.88 -0.10
N LEU A 30 6.81 -12.41 1.15
CA LEU A 30 5.89 -11.37 1.62
C LEU A 30 5.95 -10.10 0.77
N ARG A 31 7.17 -9.66 0.42
CA ARG A 31 7.34 -8.51 -0.48
C ARG A 31 6.77 -8.76 -1.87
N ALA A 32 6.95 -9.97 -2.41
CA ALA A 32 6.41 -10.33 -3.72
C ALA A 32 4.88 -10.37 -3.71
N GLU A 33 4.27 -10.93 -2.65
CA GLU A 33 2.82 -10.93 -2.44
C GLU A 33 2.25 -9.51 -2.37
N HIS A 34 2.94 -8.61 -1.66
CA HIS A 34 2.56 -7.19 -1.63
C HIS A 34 2.60 -6.55 -3.02
N VAL A 35 3.67 -6.76 -3.79
CA VAL A 35 3.79 -6.24 -5.17
C VAL A 35 2.67 -6.78 -6.07
N VAL A 36 2.33 -8.06 -5.96
CA VAL A 36 1.22 -8.66 -6.72
C VAL A 36 -0.12 -8.01 -6.36
N THR A 37 -0.36 -7.76 -5.08
CA THR A 37 -1.57 -7.08 -4.59
C THR A 37 -1.71 -5.67 -5.18
N ILE A 38 -0.64 -4.87 -5.13
CA ILE A 38 -0.62 -3.53 -5.73
C ILE A 38 -0.88 -3.59 -7.24
N ALA A 39 -0.24 -4.51 -7.95
CA ALA A 39 -0.46 -4.69 -9.38
C ALA A 39 -1.92 -5.05 -9.73
N GLN A 40 -2.57 -5.88 -8.92
CA GLN A 40 -3.99 -6.22 -9.09
C GLN A 40 -4.91 -5.02 -8.87
N ILE A 41 -4.62 -4.16 -7.89
CA ILE A 41 -5.38 -2.92 -7.66
C ILE A 41 -5.25 -1.98 -8.87
N HIS A 42 -4.02 -1.81 -9.39
CA HIS A 42 -3.79 -1.00 -10.59
C HIS A 42 -4.50 -1.55 -11.82
N ALA A 43 -4.46 -2.87 -12.05
CA ALA A 43 -5.18 -3.51 -13.14
C ALA A 43 -6.70 -3.29 -13.05
N SER A 44 -7.26 -3.40 -11.84
CA SER A 44 -8.68 -3.13 -11.60
C SER A 44 -9.04 -1.66 -11.85
N ALA A 45 -8.16 -0.73 -11.47
CA ALA A 45 -8.32 0.69 -11.76
C ALA A 45 -8.22 0.99 -13.26
N ASP A 46 -7.37 0.29 -14.02
CA ASP A 46 -7.26 0.43 -15.48
C ASP A 46 -8.52 -0.03 -16.20
N VAL A 47 -9.14 -1.12 -15.73
CA VAL A 47 -10.45 -1.57 -16.24
C VAL A 47 -11.50 -0.49 -16.02
N LEU A 48 -11.65 0.01 -14.79
CA LEU A 48 -12.62 1.07 -14.47
C LEU A 48 -12.38 2.35 -15.28
N LYS A 49 -11.11 2.76 -15.44
CA LYS A 49 -10.73 3.91 -16.26
C LYS A 49 -11.25 3.76 -17.69
N ALA A 50 -11.03 2.61 -18.31
CA ALA A 50 -11.46 2.34 -19.68
C ALA A 50 -12.99 2.32 -19.80
N GLU A 51 -13.68 1.62 -18.90
CA GLU A 51 -15.14 1.50 -18.89
C GLU A 51 -15.84 2.85 -18.66
N ARG A 52 -15.36 3.63 -17.70
CA ARG A 52 -15.93 4.93 -17.32
C ARG A 52 -15.43 6.09 -18.18
N ARG A 53 -14.44 5.84 -19.06
CA ARG A 53 -13.78 6.84 -19.91
C ARG A 53 -13.24 8.04 -19.11
N ARG A 54 -12.68 7.77 -17.92
CA ARG A 54 -12.12 8.81 -17.04
C ARG A 54 -10.70 9.20 -17.46
N VAL A 55 -10.37 10.46 -17.26
CA VAL A 55 -9.01 10.97 -17.43
C VAL A 55 -8.18 10.61 -16.20
N GLU A 56 -6.95 10.13 -16.41
CA GLU A 56 -6.01 9.88 -15.32
C GLU A 56 -5.59 11.20 -14.68
N PRO A 57 -5.70 11.36 -13.35
CA PRO A 57 -5.10 12.50 -12.68
C PRO A 57 -3.59 12.43 -12.81
N THR A 58 -2.97 13.57 -13.10
CA THR A 58 -1.51 13.68 -13.14
C THR A 58 -0.91 13.51 -11.75
N ALA A 59 0.39 13.21 -11.67
CA ALA A 59 1.11 13.11 -10.39
C ALA A 59 0.96 14.39 -9.53
N GLU A 60 0.94 15.56 -10.17
CA GLU A 60 0.75 16.84 -9.47
C GLU A 60 -0.68 17.01 -8.91
N GLN A 61 -1.69 16.50 -9.60
CA GLN A 61 -3.08 16.53 -9.10
C GLN A 61 -3.24 15.61 -7.88
N TRP A 62 -2.66 14.41 -7.94
CA TRP A 62 -2.61 13.49 -6.79
C TRP A 62 -1.87 14.10 -5.60
N ARG A 63 -0.73 14.74 -5.85
CA ARG A 63 0.02 15.43 -4.82
C ARG A 63 -0.77 16.56 -4.17
N LYS A 64 -1.44 17.39 -4.97
CA LYS A 64 -2.31 18.48 -4.46
C LYS A 64 -3.48 17.96 -3.64
N LEU A 65 -4.09 16.84 -4.05
CA LEU A 65 -5.11 16.16 -3.27
C LEU A 65 -4.55 15.73 -1.90
N ARG A 66 -3.47 14.93 -1.86
CA ARG A 66 -2.84 14.48 -0.61
C ARG A 66 -2.38 15.62 0.28
N PHE A 67 -1.83 16.69 -0.30
CA PHE A 67 -1.41 17.85 0.47
C PHE A 67 -2.61 18.54 1.14
N CYS A 68 -3.74 18.66 0.43
CA CYS A 68 -4.96 19.24 0.97
C CYS A 68 -5.60 18.35 2.06
N GLU A 69 -5.56 17.03 1.89
CA GLU A 69 -6.15 16.06 2.83
C GLU A 69 -5.31 15.87 4.10
N SER A 70 -3.99 15.73 3.98
CA SER A 70 -3.14 15.35 5.11
C SER A 70 -1.79 16.06 5.19
N THR A 71 -1.51 17.02 4.30
CA THR A 71 -0.15 17.56 4.10
C THR A 71 0.84 16.48 3.67
N GLU A 72 0.40 15.54 2.82
CA GLU A 72 1.19 14.40 2.31
C GLU A 72 1.63 13.38 3.38
N GLN A 73 1.01 13.38 4.57
CA GLN A 73 1.31 12.42 5.65
C GLN A 73 0.52 11.12 5.44
N TYR A 74 1.23 10.00 5.22
CA TYR A 74 0.64 8.67 4.98
C TYR A 74 0.28 7.92 6.26
N ASP A 75 0.91 8.25 7.38
CA ASP A 75 0.74 7.58 8.67
C ASP A 75 -0.23 8.32 9.62
N ILE A 76 -0.82 9.42 9.14
CA ILE A 76 -1.70 10.27 9.94
C ILE A 76 -2.95 9.51 10.42
N SER A 77 -3.20 9.59 11.72
CA SER A 77 -4.40 9.09 12.38
C SER A 77 -4.64 9.94 13.63
N THR A 78 -5.48 10.97 13.51
CA THR A 78 -5.70 11.98 14.56
C THR A 78 -6.88 11.65 15.47
N GLY A 79 -7.58 10.54 15.21
CA GLY A 79 -8.83 10.18 15.90
C GLY A 79 -10.08 10.88 15.34
N ASN A 80 -10.00 11.52 14.17
CA ASN A 80 -11.14 12.17 13.51
C ASN A 80 -12.00 11.22 12.64
N GLY A 81 -11.71 9.90 12.65
CA GLY A 81 -12.41 8.89 11.86
C GLY A 81 -11.89 8.71 10.44
N TYR A 82 -10.84 9.44 10.06
CA TYR A 82 -10.20 9.38 8.75
C TYR A 82 -8.69 9.13 8.88
N TYR A 83 -8.12 8.44 7.90
CA TYR A 83 -6.80 7.82 8.03
C TYR A 83 -5.96 8.01 6.76
N GLY A 84 -4.66 8.20 6.97
CA GLY A 84 -3.65 8.20 5.92
C GLY A 84 -3.71 9.38 4.96
N ALA A 85 -2.94 9.30 3.87
CA ALA A 85 -2.67 10.45 3.01
C ALA A 85 -3.89 10.99 2.25
N TYR A 86 -4.91 10.16 2.11
CA TYR A 86 -6.14 10.48 1.38
C TYR A 86 -7.35 10.62 2.30
N GLN A 87 -7.13 10.59 3.62
CA GLN A 87 -8.18 10.69 4.62
C GLN A 87 -9.32 9.71 4.34
N PHE A 88 -9.00 8.43 4.14
CA PHE A 88 -10.01 7.38 4.00
C PHE A 88 -10.78 7.19 5.30
N ASP A 89 -12.09 7.00 5.24
CA ASP A 89 -12.81 6.33 6.33
C ASP A 89 -12.72 4.79 6.17
N LEU A 90 -12.98 4.05 7.25
CA LEU A 90 -12.84 2.58 7.25
C LEU A 90 -13.83 1.87 6.30
N ILE A 91 -15.04 2.39 6.11
CA ILE A 91 -16.03 1.78 5.23
C ILE A 91 -15.57 1.92 3.78
N THR A 92 -15.12 3.11 3.40
CA THR A 92 -14.57 3.37 2.07
C THR A 92 -13.31 2.54 1.82
N TRP A 93 -12.41 2.45 2.80
CA TRP A 93 -11.20 1.61 2.73
C TRP A 93 -11.52 0.15 2.43
N VAL A 94 -12.42 -0.46 3.20
CA VAL A 94 -12.88 -1.84 2.97
C VAL A 94 -13.60 -1.96 1.63
N GLY A 95 -14.39 -0.97 1.23
CA GLY A 95 -15.09 -0.94 -0.06
C GLY A 95 -14.16 -0.95 -1.27
N VAL A 96 -12.93 -0.48 -1.13
CA VAL A 96 -11.88 -0.57 -2.16
C VAL A 96 -10.91 -1.74 -1.93
N GLY A 97 -11.29 -2.69 -1.08
CA GLY A 97 -10.59 -3.95 -0.78
C GLY A 97 -9.48 -3.83 0.27
N GLY A 98 -9.44 -2.73 1.02
CA GLY A 98 -8.47 -2.48 2.08
C GLY A 98 -8.76 -3.30 3.33
N GLU A 99 -7.71 -3.64 4.06
CA GLU A 99 -7.80 -4.31 5.35
C GLU A 99 -7.15 -3.45 6.44
N GLY A 100 -7.62 -3.57 7.69
CA GLY A 100 -7.04 -2.85 8.83
C GLY A 100 -7.19 -1.31 8.76
N ASP A 101 -6.22 -0.63 9.39
CA ASP A 101 -6.15 0.84 9.44
C ASP A 101 -5.40 1.38 8.19
N PRO A 102 -6.03 2.26 7.38
CA PRO A 102 -5.39 2.83 6.19
C PRO A 102 -4.06 3.53 6.49
N SER A 103 -3.89 4.14 7.66
CA SER A 103 -2.64 4.83 8.02
C SER A 103 -1.50 3.87 8.36
N LYS A 104 -1.80 2.58 8.50
CA LYS A 104 -0.79 1.51 8.66
C LYS A 104 -0.47 0.80 7.35
N ALA A 105 -1.25 1.04 6.30
CA ALA A 105 -0.96 0.50 4.98
C ALA A 105 0.25 1.22 4.33
N PRO A 106 1.08 0.50 3.55
CA PRO A 106 2.18 1.10 2.81
C PRO A 106 1.69 2.25 1.90
N PRO A 107 2.51 3.31 1.69
CA PRO A 107 2.13 4.43 0.85
C PRO A 107 1.64 4.04 -0.55
N GLU A 108 2.28 3.06 -1.18
CA GLU A 108 1.91 2.53 -2.48
C GLU A 108 0.51 1.88 -2.50
N GLU A 109 0.07 1.28 -1.39
CA GLU A 109 -1.26 0.71 -1.28
C GLU A 109 -2.32 1.80 -1.17
N GLN A 110 -2.05 2.82 -0.34
CA GLN A 110 -2.94 3.97 -0.22
C GLN A 110 -3.09 4.68 -1.57
N ASP A 111 -2.00 4.88 -2.32
CA ASP A 111 -2.00 5.48 -3.65
C ASP A 111 -2.79 4.63 -4.66
N ALA A 112 -2.56 3.32 -4.70
CA ALA A 112 -3.24 2.41 -5.61
C ALA A 112 -4.76 2.38 -5.34
N ARG A 113 -5.16 2.34 -4.08
CA ARG A 113 -6.58 2.32 -3.67
C ARG A 113 -7.25 3.67 -3.87
N ALA A 114 -6.57 4.79 -3.65
CA ALA A 114 -7.09 6.12 -3.98
C ALA A 114 -7.32 6.25 -5.49
N ARG A 115 -6.38 5.75 -6.31
CA ARG A 115 -6.54 5.68 -7.76
C ARG A 115 -7.75 4.82 -8.16
N TYR A 116 -7.89 3.64 -7.57
CA TYR A 116 -9.05 2.77 -7.80
C TYR A 116 -10.37 3.47 -7.43
N LEU A 117 -10.42 4.10 -6.25
CA LEU A 117 -11.57 4.85 -5.77
C LEU A 117 -11.96 6.01 -6.72
N TYR A 118 -10.97 6.75 -7.23
CA TYR A 118 -11.21 7.80 -8.20
C TYR A 118 -11.79 7.24 -9.50
N HIS A 119 -11.28 6.12 -10.01
CA HIS A 119 -11.85 5.54 -11.23
C HIS A 119 -13.26 4.97 -11.01
N LEU A 120 -13.57 4.56 -9.78
CA LEU A 120 -14.91 4.15 -9.37
C LEU A 120 -15.88 5.34 -9.30
N ASN A 121 -15.57 6.35 -8.47
CA ASN A 121 -16.51 7.40 -8.04
C ASN A 121 -16.18 8.81 -8.54
N GLY A 122 -15.09 8.99 -9.27
CA GLY A 122 -14.55 10.30 -9.63
C GLY A 122 -14.00 11.03 -8.41
N TRP A 123 -14.11 12.34 -8.40
CA TRP A 123 -13.64 13.19 -7.30
C TRP A 123 -14.56 13.20 -6.07
N TYR A 124 -15.78 12.66 -6.18
CA TYR A 124 -16.83 12.74 -5.16
C TYR A 124 -16.41 12.35 -3.73
N PRO A 125 -15.57 11.30 -3.52
CA PRO A 125 -15.11 10.94 -2.18
C PRO A 125 -14.31 12.03 -1.46
N TRP A 126 -13.76 13.00 -2.20
CA TRP A 126 -13.01 14.13 -1.67
C TRP A 126 -13.77 15.43 -1.97
N PRO A 127 -14.82 15.77 -1.23
CA PRO A 127 -15.76 16.84 -1.61
C PRO A 127 -15.12 18.24 -1.69
N VAL A 128 -14.06 18.49 -0.90
CA VAL A 128 -13.35 19.78 -0.91
C VAL A 128 -12.06 19.69 -1.71
N CYS A 129 -11.20 18.71 -1.40
CA CYS A 129 -9.88 18.59 -2.01
C CYS A 129 -9.91 17.95 -3.41
N GLY A 130 -10.99 17.25 -3.77
CA GLY A 130 -11.22 16.69 -5.11
C GLY A 130 -11.25 17.73 -6.23
N ARG A 131 -11.34 19.03 -5.89
CA ARG A 131 -11.16 20.16 -6.83
C ARG A 131 -9.84 20.14 -7.62
N PHE A 132 -8.84 19.42 -7.16
CA PHE A 132 -7.56 19.26 -7.86
C PHE A 132 -7.58 18.13 -8.90
N LEU A 133 -8.60 17.27 -8.88
CA LEU A 133 -8.76 16.15 -9.81
C LEU A 133 -9.57 16.57 -11.05
N PRO A 134 -9.51 15.81 -12.16
CA PRO A 134 -10.42 15.98 -13.28
C PRO A 134 -11.88 15.78 -12.84
N GLN A 135 -12.78 16.65 -13.35
CA GLN A 135 -14.22 16.60 -13.09
C GLN A 135 -14.97 15.80 -14.14
#